data_AF-A0A259F113-F1
#
_entry.id   AF-A0A259F113-F1
#
_cell.length_a   1.000
_cell.length_b   1.000
_cell.length_c   1.000
_cell.angle_alpha   90.00
_cell.angle_beta   90.00
_cell.angle_gamma   90.00
#
_symmetry.space_group_name_H-M   'P 1'
#
loop_
_entity.id
_entity.type
_entity.pdbx_description
1 polymer ?
#
loop_
_entity_poly.entity_id
_entity_poly.type
_entity_poly.pdbx_seq_one_letter_code
_entity_poly.pdbx_strand_id
1 'polypeptide(L)'
;MNMDLTPAADEKIASLKTLTMVIYALYAVSLFIGVTALIAIVLNYIKRDDAKGTWLESHFTWQIRTFWWGLLWVIIGAITWIILIGWIVWGVACIWFIYRIAKGWLNLNDNKPMLLQ
;
A
#
# COMPACT_ATOMS: atom_id res chain seq x y z
N MET A 1 40.81 -6.52 -1.30
CA MET A 1 40.53 -5.21 -1.92
C MET A 1 39.07 -5.27 -2.34
N ASN A 2 38.19 -4.83 -1.44
CA ASN A 2 36.75 -5.08 -1.54
C ASN A 2 36.17 -3.91 -2.33
N MET A 3 35.74 -4.19 -3.56
CA MET A 3 35.20 -3.19 -4.45
C MET A 3 33.87 -2.66 -3.87
N ASP A 4 33.86 -1.35 -3.63
CA ASP A 4 32.81 -0.49 -3.09
C ASP A 4 31.52 -0.46 -3.97
N LEU A 5 30.90 -1.62 -4.17
CA LEU A 5 29.65 -1.76 -4.95
C LEU A 5 28.39 -1.62 -4.09
N THR A 6 28.53 -1.41 -2.78
CA THR A 6 27.45 -1.29 -1.80
C THR A 6 26.67 0.05 -1.84
N PRO A 7 27.27 1.23 -2.08
CA PRO A 7 26.58 2.51 -1.89
C PRO A 7 25.39 2.72 -2.82
N ALA A 8 25.53 2.34 -4.10
CA ALA A 8 24.48 2.51 -5.11
C ALA A 8 23.27 1.59 -4.85
N ALA A 9 23.52 0.38 -4.34
CA ALA A 9 22.45 -0.55 -3.97
C ALA A 9 21.69 -0.07 -2.73
N ASP A 10 22.42 0.41 -1.73
CA ASP A 10 21.85 0.95 -0.49
C ASP A 10 21.02 2.23 -0.76
N GLU A 11 21.51 3.11 -1.64
CA GLU A 11 20.80 4.30 -2.09
C GLU A 11 19.49 3.93 -2.82
N LYS A 12 19.54 2.94 -3.71
CA LYS A 12 18.34 2.43 -4.40
C LYS A 12 17.32 1.88 -3.40
N ILE A 13 17.74 1.09 -2.41
CA ILE A 13 16.86 0.56 -1.35
C ILE A 13 16.23 1.70 -0.54
N ALA A 14 17.02 2.72 -0.17
CA ALA A 14 16.54 3.88 0.58
C ALA A 14 15.50 4.71 -0.21
N SER A 15 15.75 4.92 -1.50
CA SER A 15 14.82 5.59 -2.42
C SER A 15 13.51 4.80 -2.56
N LEU A 16 13.60 3.48 -2.74
CA LEU A 16 12.42 2.61 -2.78
C LEU A 16 11.63 2.64 -1.47
N LYS A 17 12.31 2.61 -0.31
CA LYS A 17 11.65 2.70 1.00
C LYS A 17 10.89 4.02 1.14
N THR A 18 11.51 5.13 0.71
CA THR A 18 10.88 6.46 0.71
C THR A 18 9.64 6.46 -0.18
N LEU A 19 9.74 5.90 -1.38
CA LEU A 19 8.59 5.76 -2.28
C LEU A 19 7.47 4.90 -1.65
N THR A 20 7.81 3.76 -1.04
CA THR A 20 6.82 2.92 -0.34
C THR A 20 6.10 3.68 0.76
N MET A 21 6.82 4.54 1.51
CA MET A 21 6.23 5.40 2.54
C MET A 21 5.29 6.45 1.93
N VAL A 22 5.71 7.11 0.85
CA VAL A 22 4.87 8.07 0.10
C VAL A 22 3.60 7.39 -0.42
N ILE A 23 3.68 6.16 -0.92
CA ILE A 23 2.51 5.41 -1.38
C ILE A 23 1.54 5.13 -0.23
N TYR A 24 2.02 4.78 0.97
CA TYR A 24 1.15 4.67 2.15
C TYR A 24 0.50 6.02 2.51
N ALA A 25 1.25 7.11 2.42
CA ALA A 25 0.72 8.46 2.65
C ALA A 25 -0.39 8.81 1.66
N LEU A 26 -0.21 8.50 0.37
CA LEU A 26 -1.22 8.75 -0.66
C LEU A 26 -2.50 7.95 -0.40
N TYR A 27 -2.40 6.70 0.07
CA TYR A 27 -3.57 5.93 0.51
C TYR A 27 -4.21 6.52 1.77
N ALA A 28 -3.44 7.00 2.73
CA ALA A 28 -4.00 7.66 3.92
C ALA A 28 -4.79 8.93 3.53
N VAL A 29 -4.22 9.77 2.66
CA VAL A 29 -4.89 10.97 2.13
C VAL A 29 -6.14 10.62 1.31
N SER A 30 -6.15 9.45 0.66
CA SER A 30 -7.31 9.01 -0.13
C SER A 30 -8.57 8.77 0.70
N LEU A 31 -8.45 8.59 2.01
CA LEU A 31 -9.62 8.50 2.89
C LEU A 31 -10.45 9.79 2.89
N PHE A 32 -9.85 10.93 2.55
CA PHE A 32 -10.53 12.23 2.50
C PHE A 32 -10.92 12.65 1.08
N ILE A 33 -10.09 12.37 0.08
CA ILE A 33 -10.26 12.89 -1.29
C ILE A 33 -10.51 11.77 -2.32
N GLY A 34 -10.21 10.52 -1.99
CA GLY A 34 -10.37 9.34 -2.86
C GLY A 34 -9.36 9.24 -4.01
N VAL A 35 -9.19 10.31 -4.80
CA VAL A 35 -8.42 10.30 -6.06
C VAL A 35 -6.96 9.90 -5.88
N THR A 36 -6.35 10.19 -4.74
CA THR A 36 -4.94 9.88 -4.48
C THR A 36 -4.67 8.37 -4.40
N ALA A 37 -5.70 7.52 -4.18
CA ALA A 37 -5.57 6.07 -4.25
C ALA A 37 -5.21 5.59 -5.67
N LEU A 38 -5.68 6.28 -6.71
CA LEU A 38 -5.36 5.98 -8.10
C LEU A 38 -3.88 6.30 -8.40
N ILE A 39 -3.38 7.42 -7.89
CA ILE A 39 -1.95 7.77 -8.01
C ILE A 39 -1.10 6.71 -7.28
N ALA A 40 -1.50 6.32 -6.08
CA ALA A 40 -0.79 5.31 -5.29
C ALA A 40 -0.71 3.94 -5.99
N ILE A 41 -1.81 3.45 -6.59
CA ILE A 41 -1.79 2.16 -7.30
C ILE A 41 -0.98 2.23 -8.60
N VAL A 42 -1.01 3.35 -9.32
CA VAL A 42 -0.19 3.56 -10.52
C VAL A 42 1.29 3.53 -10.16
N LEU A 43 1.71 4.29 -9.14
CA LEU A 43 3.10 4.28 -8.67
C LEU A 43 3.55 2.89 -8.22
N ASN A 44 2.67 2.16 -7.53
CA ASN A 44 2.92 0.76 -7.16
C ASN A 44 3.27 -0.08 -8.38
N TYR A 45 2.44 -0.08 -9.43
CA TYR A 45 2.69 -0.90 -10.61
C TYR A 45 3.92 -0.45 -11.39
N ILE A 46 4.15 0.86 -11.55
CA ILE A 46 5.32 1.39 -12.26
C ILE A 46 6.62 0.97 -11.56
N LYS A 47 6.66 0.98 -10.22
CA LYS A 47 7.88 0.75 -9.44
C LYS A 47 7.98 -0.65 -8.82
N ARG A 48 7.00 -1.51 -9.07
CA ARG A 48 6.97 -2.89 -8.57
C ARG A 48 8.19 -3.69 -9.01
N ASP A 49 8.60 -3.56 -10.27
CA ASP A 49 9.73 -4.33 -10.82
C ASP A 49 11.06 -3.89 -10.21
N ASP A 50 11.20 -2.62 -9.85
CA ASP A 50 12.39 -2.09 -9.17
C ASP A 50 12.58 -2.67 -7.77
N ALA A 51 11.48 -3.06 -7.11
CA ALA A 51 11.46 -3.62 -5.76
C ALA A 51 11.66 -5.14 -5.71
N LYS A 52 11.64 -5.85 -6.85
CA LYS A 52 11.78 -7.31 -6.90
C LYS A 52 13.11 -7.78 -6.28
N GLY A 53 13.04 -8.87 -5.54
CA GLY A 53 14.22 -9.43 -4.85
C GLY A 53 14.69 -8.61 -3.65
N THR A 54 13.96 -7.55 -3.28
CA THR A 54 14.16 -6.80 -2.03
C THR A 54 13.03 -7.13 -1.05
N TRP A 55 13.23 -6.85 0.24
CA TRP A 55 12.18 -7.01 1.24
C TRP A 55 10.96 -6.08 1.00
N LEU A 56 11.14 -4.99 0.24
CA LEU A 56 10.09 -4.03 -0.12
C LEU A 56 9.08 -4.59 -1.13
N GLU A 57 9.42 -5.63 -1.89
CA GLU A 57 8.50 -6.30 -2.82
C GLU A 57 7.19 -6.71 -2.12
N SER A 58 7.31 -7.16 -0.88
CA SER A 58 6.18 -7.54 -0.03
C SER A 58 5.26 -6.36 0.30
N HIS A 59 5.81 -5.15 0.48
CA HIS A 59 5.03 -3.93 0.71
C HIS A 59 4.29 -3.48 -0.54
N PHE A 60 4.94 -3.49 -1.70
CA PHE A 60 4.27 -3.19 -2.98
C PHE A 60 3.10 -4.15 -3.22
N THR A 61 3.32 -5.44 -3.01
CA THR A 61 2.25 -6.46 -3.14
C THR A 61 1.12 -6.22 -2.12
N TRP A 62 1.46 -5.88 -0.88
CA TRP A 62 0.47 -5.53 0.15
C TRP A 62 -0.36 -4.31 -0.24
N GLN A 63 0.28 -3.24 -0.70
CA GLN A 63 -0.35 -1.99 -1.11
C GLN A 63 -1.27 -2.20 -2.33
N ILE A 64 -0.82 -2.94 -3.34
CA ILE A 64 -1.62 -3.33 -4.50
C ILE A 64 -2.86 -4.12 -4.07
N ARG A 65 -2.71 -5.14 -3.21
CA ARG A 65 -3.83 -5.91 -2.67
C ARG A 65 -4.79 -5.01 -1.89
N THR A 66 -4.28 -4.07 -1.09
CA THR A 66 -5.12 -3.12 -0.32
C THR A 66 -6.01 -2.29 -1.24
N PHE A 67 -5.48 -1.81 -2.37
CA PHE A 67 -6.29 -1.08 -3.35
C PHE A 67 -7.42 -1.95 -3.93
N TRP A 68 -7.10 -3.15 -4.43
CA TRP A 68 -8.10 -3.99 -5.10
C TRP A 68 -9.18 -4.50 -4.15
N TRP A 69 -8.80 -4.91 -2.93
CA TRP A 69 -9.78 -5.24 -1.90
C TRP A 69 -10.60 -4.02 -1.46
N GLY A 70 -9.97 -2.84 -1.36
CA GLY A 70 -10.67 -1.58 -1.09
C GLY A 70 -11.71 -1.26 -2.16
N LEU A 71 -11.34 -1.35 -3.44
CA LEU A 71 -12.24 -1.16 -4.57
C LEU A 71 -13.40 -2.16 -4.54
N LEU A 72 -13.12 -3.43 -4.24
CA LEU A 72 -14.16 -4.45 -4.07
C LEU A 72 -15.14 -4.05 -2.97
N TRP A 73 -14.67 -3.62 -1.79
CA TRP A 73 -15.55 -3.20 -0.71
C TRP A 73 -16.36 -1.95 -1.01
N VAL A 74 -15.80 -1.01 -1.79
CA VAL A 74 -16.55 0.15 -2.30
C VAL A 74 -17.72 -0.32 -3.15
N ILE A 75 -17.48 -1.24 -4.10
CA ILE A 75 -18.50 -1.81 -4.99
C ILE A 75 -19.54 -2.60 -4.19
N ILE A 76 -19.13 -3.48 -3.27
CA ILE A 76 -20.05 -4.27 -2.44
C ILE A 76 -20.92 -3.36 -1.58
N GLY A 77 -20.33 -2.35 -0.95
CA GLY A 77 -21.10 -1.38 -0.17
C GLY A 77 -22.10 -0.62 -1.03
N ALA A 78 -21.70 -0.18 -2.24
CA ALA A 78 -22.59 0.48 -3.20
C ALA A 78 -23.79 -0.40 -3.61
N ILE A 79 -23.57 -1.70 -3.84
CA ILE A 79 -24.65 -2.66 -4.16
C ILE A 79 -25.57 -2.86 -2.96
N THR A 80 -25.00 -3.03 -1.76
CA THR A 80 -25.76 -3.30 -0.53
C THR A 80 -26.49 -2.07 0.04
N TRP A 81 -26.29 -0.88 -0.53
CA TRP A 81 -27.13 0.29 -0.26
C TRP A 81 -28.60 0.09 -0.64
N ILE A 82 -28.90 -0.80 -1.61
CA ILE A 82 -30.28 -1.12 -2.02
C ILE A 82 -31.11 -1.65 -0.85
N ILE A 83 -30.47 -2.33 0.11
CA ILE A 83 -31.09 -2.90 1.31
C ILE A 83 -30.70 -2.14 2.60
N LEU A 84 -30.21 -0.91 2.47
CA LEU A 84 -29.86 0.01 3.56
C LEU A 84 -28.77 -0.47 4.55
N ILE A 85 -27.94 -1.46 4.18
CA ILE A 85 -26.80 -1.91 5.00
C ILE A 85 -25.43 -1.46 4.49
N GLY A 86 -25.38 -0.79 3.32
CA GLY A 86 -24.12 -0.38 2.68
C GLY A 86 -23.22 0.49 3.57
N TRP A 87 -23.80 1.31 4.45
CA TRP A 87 -23.04 2.13 5.41
C TRP A 87 -22.27 1.29 6.45
N ILE A 88 -22.80 0.13 6.86
CA ILE A 88 -22.09 -0.80 7.75
C ILE A 88 -20.89 -1.40 7.02
N VAL A 89 -21.12 -1.84 5.77
CA VAL A 89 -20.05 -2.40 4.92
C VAL A 89 -18.92 -1.39 4.73
N TRP A 90 -19.24 -0.15 4.39
CA TRP A 90 -18.23 0.91 4.24
C TRP A 90 -17.56 1.28 5.55
N GLY A 91 -18.27 1.28 6.68
CA GLY A 91 -17.68 1.51 8.00
C GLY A 91 -16.62 0.46 8.36
N VAL A 92 -16.96 -0.83 8.20
CA VAL A 92 -16.03 -1.95 8.43
C VAL A 92 -14.86 -1.90 7.45
N ALA A 93 -15.14 -1.65 6.16
CA ALA A 93 -14.11 -1.53 5.14
C ALA A 93 -13.15 -0.36 5.41
N CYS A 94 -13.65 0.78 5.91
CA CYS A 94 -12.85 1.93 6.29
C CYS A 94 -11.87 1.58 7.43
N ILE A 95 -12.35 0.95 8.49
CA ILE A 95 -11.50 0.47 9.61
C ILE A 95 -10.45 -0.53 9.10
N TRP A 96 -10.86 -1.48 8.28
CA TRP A 96 -9.96 -2.46 7.66
C TRP A 96 -8.88 -1.77 6.81
N PHE A 97 -9.25 -0.76 6.02
CA PHE A 97 -8.31 -0.02 5.16
C PHE A 97 -7.30 0.78 5.99
N ILE A 98 -7.75 1.48 7.04
CA ILE A 98 -6.89 2.19 8.00
C ILE A 98 -5.90 1.21 8.65
N TYR A 99 -6.38 0.07 9.15
CA TYR A 99 -5.53 -0.96 9.73
C TYR A 99 -4.47 -1.44 8.73
N ARG A 100 -4.83 -1.70 7.48
CA ARG A 100 -3.91 -2.17 6.43
C ARG A 100 -2.81 -1.15 6.14
N ILE A 101 -3.14 0.15 6.14
CA ILE A 101 -2.16 1.23 5.97
C ILE A 101 -1.26 1.31 7.20
N ALA A 102 -1.84 1.41 8.40
CA ALA A 102 -1.09 1.54 9.64
C ALA A 102 -0.12 0.37 9.86
N LYS A 103 -0.59 -0.87 9.70
CA LYS A 103 0.26 -2.07 9.81
C LYS A 103 1.38 -2.07 8.78
N GLY A 104 1.08 -1.71 7.54
CA GLY A 104 2.06 -1.64 6.48
C GLY A 104 3.15 -0.59 6.74
N TRP A 105 2.72 0.59 7.22
CA TRP A 105 3.62 1.69 7.57
C TRP A 105 4.51 1.34 8.75
N LEU A 106 3.95 0.75 9.82
CA LEU A 106 4.71 0.32 11.00
C LEU A 106 5.79 -0.71 10.62
N ASN A 107 5.44 -1.72 9.84
CA ASN A 107 6.41 -2.70 9.36
C ASN A 107 7.52 -2.06 8.50
N LEU A 108 7.16 -1.11 7.62
CA LEU A 108 8.12 -0.39 6.80
C LEU A 108 9.09 0.43 7.66
N ASN A 109 8.57 1.10 8.70
CA ASN A 109 9.38 1.88 9.64
C ASN A 109 10.33 0.98 10.44
N ASP A 110 9.86 -0.18 10.84
CA ASP A 110 10.63 -1.22 11.54
C ASP A 110 11.62 -1.98 10.63
N ASN A 111 11.70 -1.66 9.33
CA ASN A 111 12.48 -2.39 8.33
C ASN A 111 12.13 -3.88 8.23
N LYS A 112 10.86 -4.22 8.43
CA LYS A 112 10.34 -5.59 8.35
C LYS A 112 9.54 -5.77 7.07
N PRO A 113 9.67 -6.90 6.36
CA PRO A 113 8.78 -7.22 5.25
C PRO A 113 7.34 -7.38 5.72
N MET A 114 6.41 -7.33 4.76
CA MET A 114 5.04 -7.76 4.98
C MET A 114 4.98 -9.29 4.96
N LEU A 115 4.31 -9.87 5.95
CA LEU A 115 3.93 -11.28 5.90
C LEU A 115 2.87 -11.43 4.81
N LEU A 116 3.30 -11.94 3.66
CA LEU A 116 2.40 -12.35 2.59
C LEU A 116 1.79 -13.70 3.02
N GLN A 117 0.59 -13.64 3.61
CA GLN A 117 -0.29 -14.80 3.68
C GLN A 117 -0.91 -15.05 2.29
#